data_AF-A0A9D4NYD5-F1
#
_entry.id   AF-A0A9D4NYD5-F1
#
_cell.length_a   1.000
_cell.length_b   1.000
_cell.length_c   1.000
_cell.angle_alpha   90.00
_cell.angle_beta   90.00
_cell.angle_gamma   90.00
#
_symmetry.space_group_name_H-M   'P 1'
#
loop_
_entity.id
_entity.type
_entity.pdbx_description
1 polymer ?
#
loop_
_entity_poly.entity_id
_entity_poly.type
_entity_poly.pdbx_seq_one_letter_code
_entity_poly.pdbx_strand_id
1 'polypeptide(L)'
;MNHIITTVSLALLINGIIADVDSKEQLLKKGEEIGKQAKDALEMLKSQHRNREVRHLEKDIPLLNELMQTYRNQQTDDEKMAILEKELTLVIKKMSLEIEMAYSDAPDIHTKLVNRAKDMVQRGENTLAYLKEKNRQDDGKTVQKDVNDLKAIIDQVEQEDDMIKLNDLELQMIKLENKLSNDIFEVISPH
;
A
#
# COMPACT_ATOMS: atom_id res chain seq x y z
N MET A 1 1.43 7.19 30.42
CA MET A 1 2.90 7.39 30.39
C MET A 1 3.56 6.77 29.16
N ASN A 2 3.00 5.68 28.59
CA ASN A 2 3.56 5.04 27.39
C ASN A 2 3.34 5.79 26.06
N HIS A 3 2.30 6.63 25.93
CA HIS A 3 2.02 7.35 24.67
C HIS A 3 2.88 8.61 24.45
N ILE A 4 3.47 9.20 25.50
CA ILE A 4 4.28 10.41 25.36
C ILE A 4 5.69 10.06 24.85
N ILE A 5 6.20 8.87 25.19
CA ILE A 5 7.54 8.42 24.76
C ILE A 5 7.54 8.07 23.27
N THR A 6 6.46 7.48 22.74
CA THR A 6 6.35 7.15 21.31
C THR A 6 6.31 8.41 20.45
N THR A 7 5.58 9.45 20.86
CA THR A 7 5.48 10.72 20.13
C THR A 7 6.77 11.55 20.20
N VAL A 8 7.48 11.51 21.33
CA VAL A 8 8.80 12.17 21.46
C VAL A 8 9.87 11.42 20.64
N SER A 9 9.78 10.09 20.54
CA SER A 9 10.64 9.29 19.67
C SER A 9 10.39 9.58 18.19
N LEU A 10 9.12 9.77 17.80
CA LEU A 10 8.71 10.11 16.43
C LEU A 10 9.18 11.52 16.02
N ALA A 11 9.01 12.52 16.89
CA ALA A 11 9.49 13.88 16.64
C ALA A 11 11.02 13.98 16.62
N LEU A 12 11.73 13.15 17.40
CA LEU A 12 13.20 13.04 17.36
C LEU A 12 13.70 12.30 16.11
N LEU A 13 12.96 11.32 15.59
CA LEU A 13 13.24 10.69 14.29
C LEU A 13 13.08 11.71 13.15
N ILE A 14 11.98 12.48 13.14
CA ILE A 14 11.75 13.53 12.15
C ILE A 14 12.83 14.62 12.24
N ASN A 15 13.14 15.14 13.42
CA ASN A 15 14.18 16.17 13.58
C ASN A 15 15.61 15.65 13.39
N GLY A 16 15.89 14.37 13.71
CA GLY A 16 17.16 13.71 13.41
C GLY A 16 17.33 13.39 11.93
N ILE A 17 16.23 13.29 11.17
CA ILE A 17 16.26 13.21 9.71
C ILE A 17 16.52 14.59 9.07
N ILE A 18 16.22 15.69 9.78
CA ILE A 18 16.28 17.09 9.32
C ILE A 18 17.64 17.77 9.58
N ALA A 19 18.47 17.29 10.50
CA ALA A 19 19.81 17.85 10.67
C ALA A 19 20.64 17.64 9.38
N ASP A 20 21.18 18.74 8.85
CA ASP A 20 22.08 18.77 7.69
C ASP A 20 23.06 17.60 7.76
N VAL A 21 23.03 16.75 6.73
CA VAL A 21 23.91 15.59 6.66
C VAL A 21 25.28 16.12 6.22
N ASP A 22 26.06 16.61 7.18
CA ASP A 22 27.31 17.35 6.95
C ASP A 22 28.44 16.49 6.31
N SER A 23 28.22 15.20 6.08
CA SER A 23 29.18 14.38 5.33
C SER A 23 28.55 13.20 4.58
N LYS A 24 29.15 12.92 3.42
CA LYS A 24 28.88 11.75 2.55
C LYS A 24 28.72 10.43 3.33
N GLU A 25 29.56 10.20 4.34
CA GLU A 25 29.55 8.98 5.14
C GLU A 25 28.28 8.85 6.00
N GLN A 26 27.78 9.95 6.57
CA GLN A 26 26.55 9.94 7.34
C GLN A 26 25.33 9.65 6.46
N LEU A 27 25.30 10.19 5.24
CA LEU A 27 24.20 9.94 4.30
C LEU A 27 24.14 8.47 3.88
N LEU A 28 25.30 7.89 3.58
CA LEU A 28 25.42 6.47 3.25
C LEU A 28 24.99 5.57 4.42
N LYS A 29 25.47 5.86 5.64
CA LYS A 29 25.09 5.10 6.84
C LYS A 29 23.58 5.16 7.10
N LYS A 30 22.97 6.33 6.93
CA LYS A 30 21.52 6.51 7.06
C LYS A 30 20.76 5.75 5.97
N GLY A 31 21.25 5.75 4.74
CA GLY A 31 20.70 4.93 3.66
C GLY A 31 20.77 3.43 3.98
N GLU A 32 21.87 2.94 4.52
CA GLU A 32 22.01 1.53 4.92
C GLU A 32 21.02 1.15 6.04
N GLU A 33 20.86 2.02 7.03
CA GLU A 33 19.90 1.83 8.13
C GLU A 33 18.46 1.79 7.62
N ILE A 34 18.06 2.77 6.80
CA ILE A 34 16.72 2.81 6.19
C ILE A 34 16.50 1.60 5.28
N GLY A 35 17.50 1.18 4.51
CA GLY A 35 17.42 0.00 3.66
C GLY A 35 17.18 -1.29 4.46
N LYS A 36 17.71 -1.40 5.68
CA LYS A 36 17.42 -2.52 6.58
C LYS A 36 16.01 -2.45 7.14
N GLN A 37 15.61 -1.29 7.68
CA GLN A 37 14.27 -1.08 8.23
C GLN A 37 13.17 -1.30 7.18
N ALA A 38 13.42 -0.91 5.92
CA ALA A 38 12.51 -1.14 4.81
C ALA A 38 12.32 -2.62 4.48
N LYS A 39 13.36 -3.45 4.61
CA LYS A 39 13.24 -4.91 4.42
C LYS A 39 12.40 -5.54 5.52
N ASP A 40 12.64 -5.15 6.78
CA ASP A 40 11.85 -5.61 7.92
C ASP A 40 10.37 -5.20 7.77
N ALA A 41 10.12 -3.95 7.35
CA ALA A 41 8.77 -3.46 7.06
C ALA A 41 8.12 -4.22 5.88
N LEU A 42 8.86 -4.51 4.82
CA LEU A 42 8.37 -5.25 3.66
C LEU A 42 7.88 -6.66 4.06
N GLU A 43 8.63 -7.38 4.91
CA GLU A 43 8.21 -8.70 5.40
C GLU A 43 6.93 -8.62 6.22
N MET A 44 6.81 -7.62 7.11
CA MET A 44 5.61 -7.37 7.88
C MET A 44 4.41 -7.06 6.98
N LEU A 45 4.55 -6.14 6.02
CA LEU A 45 3.47 -5.73 5.11
C LEU A 45 2.96 -6.91 4.25
N LYS A 46 3.86 -7.79 3.81
CA LYS A 46 3.51 -9.04 3.10
C LYS A 46 2.62 -9.94 3.96
N SER A 47 2.94 -10.09 5.24
CA SER A 47 2.14 -10.90 6.18
C SER A 47 0.75 -10.30 6.45
N GLN A 48 0.60 -8.99 6.28
CA GLN A 48 -0.65 -8.25 6.48
C GLN A 48 -1.47 -8.06 5.19
N HIS A 49 -1.02 -8.62 4.05
CA HIS A 49 -1.63 -8.43 2.74
C HIS A 49 -1.77 -6.95 2.32
N ARG A 50 -0.83 -6.09 2.74
CA ARG A 50 -0.74 -4.67 2.37
C ARG A 50 -0.04 -4.51 1.01
N ASN A 51 -0.68 -5.05 -0.02
CA ASN A 51 -0.09 -5.30 -1.33
C ASN A 51 0.49 -4.05 -2.01
N ARG A 52 -0.13 -2.89 -1.81
CA ARG A 52 0.31 -1.62 -2.40
C ARG A 52 1.61 -1.13 -1.78
N GLU A 53 1.67 -1.09 -0.46
CA GLU A 53 2.86 -0.69 0.29
C GLU A 53 4.01 -1.68 0.08
N VAL A 54 3.70 -2.97 -0.08
CA VAL A 54 4.66 -4.00 -0.51
C VAL A 54 5.31 -3.62 -1.85
N ARG A 55 4.52 -3.29 -2.88
CA ARG A 55 5.08 -2.92 -4.20
C ARG A 55 5.95 -1.67 -4.14
N HIS A 56 5.54 -0.67 -3.38
CA HIS A 56 6.32 0.56 -3.22
C HIS A 56 7.70 0.25 -2.65
N LEU A 57 7.78 -0.51 -1.55
CA LEU A 57 9.06 -0.88 -0.95
C LEU A 57 9.87 -1.84 -1.85
N GLU A 58 9.24 -2.75 -2.58
CA GLU A 58 9.92 -3.62 -3.56
C GLU A 58 10.57 -2.82 -4.70
N LYS A 59 10.03 -1.66 -5.05
CA LYS A 59 10.61 -0.74 -6.05
C LYS A 59 11.66 0.19 -5.45
N ASP A 60 11.41 0.72 -4.27
CA ASP A 60 12.25 1.75 -3.65
C ASP A 60 13.54 1.17 -3.03
N ILE A 61 13.51 -0.05 -2.47
CA ILE A 61 14.69 -0.70 -1.89
C ILE A 61 15.81 -0.88 -2.94
N PRO A 62 15.56 -1.42 -4.15
CA PRO A 62 16.58 -1.48 -5.21
C PRO A 62 17.12 -0.10 -5.59
N LEU A 63 16.23 0.89 -5.75
CA LEU A 63 16.61 2.26 -6.11
C LEU A 63 17.55 2.89 -5.08
N LEU A 64 17.24 2.73 -3.78
CA LEU A 64 18.10 3.20 -2.70
C LEU A 64 19.50 2.56 -2.77
N ASN A 65 19.57 1.24 -3.00
CA ASN A 65 20.85 0.53 -3.11
C ASN A 65 21.68 1.03 -4.30
N GLU A 66 21.05 1.26 -5.46
CA GLU A 66 21.70 1.79 -6.66
C GLU A 66 22.23 3.21 -6.43
N LEU A 67 21.43 4.09 -5.83
CA LEU A 67 21.83 5.47 -5.53
C LEU A 67 22.98 5.50 -4.51
N MET A 68 22.93 4.68 -3.45
CA MET A 68 24.03 4.57 -2.48
C MET A 68 25.33 4.08 -3.11
N GLN A 69 25.26 3.06 -3.98
CA GLN A 69 26.44 2.56 -4.69
C GLN A 69 27.02 3.63 -5.61
N THR A 70 26.17 4.33 -6.35
CA THR A 70 26.57 5.43 -7.25
C THR A 70 27.22 6.55 -6.46
N TYR A 71 26.61 6.97 -5.34
CA TYR A 71 27.11 8.04 -4.49
C TYR A 71 28.43 7.65 -3.83
N ARG A 72 28.60 6.39 -3.42
CA ARG A 72 29.87 5.86 -2.88
C ARG A 72 30.99 5.91 -3.91
N ASN A 73 30.73 5.49 -5.14
CA ASN A 73 31.75 5.25 -6.17
C ASN A 73 32.10 6.49 -7.01
N GLN A 74 31.25 7.52 -7.06
CA GLN A 74 31.52 8.68 -7.91
C GLN A 74 32.64 9.57 -7.37
N GLN A 75 33.62 9.82 -8.24
CA GLN A 75 34.52 10.97 -8.23
C GLN A 75 34.09 11.87 -9.41
N THR A 76 33.05 12.67 -9.23
CA THR A 76 32.48 13.52 -10.29
C THR A 76 32.51 14.98 -9.92
N ASP A 77 32.31 15.83 -10.93
CA ASP A 77 32.08 17.28 -10.85
C ASP A 77 31.07 17.65 -9.75
N ASP A 78 31.29 18.78 -9.07
CA ASP A 78 30.59 19.19 -7.83
C ASP A 78 29.07 19.28 -8.04
N GLU A 79 28.62 19.71 -9.22
CA GLU A 79 27.19 19.88 -9.54
C GLU A 79 26.46 18.53 -9.64
N LYS A 80 27.09 17.50 -10.23
CA LYS A 80 26.51 16.16 -10.35
C LYS A 80 26.43 15.46 -9.01
N MET A 81 27.45 15.68 -8.16
CA MET A 81 27.46 15.16 -6.79
C MET A 81 26.32 15.76 -5.97
N ALA A 82 26.07 17.07 -6.08
CA ALA A 82 24.98 17.74 -5.37
C ALA A 82 23.59 17.28 -5.81
N ILE A 83 23.40 16.94 -7.10
CA ILE A 83 22.15 16.36 -7.59
C ILE A 83 21.93 14.97 -7.00
N LEU A 84 22.96 14.10 -7.06
CA LEU A 84 22.86 12.74 -6.53
C LEU A 84 22.63 12.72 -5.02
N GLU A 85 23.25 13.64 -4.27
CA GLU A 85 23.02 13.80 -2.84
C GLU A 85 21.55 14.16 -2.53
N LYS A 86 20.95 15.06 -3.31
CA LYS A 86 19.54 15.42 -3.19
C LYS A 86 18.63 14.24 -3.52
N GLU A 87 18.91 13.51 -4.60
CA GLU A 87 18.13 12.33 -4.99
C GLU A 87 18.17 11.24 -3.91
N LEU A 88 19.37 10.91 -3.41
CA LEU A 88 19.54 9.95 -2.32
C LEU A 88 18.82 10.41 -1.04
N THR A 89 18.93 11.69 -0.70
CA THR A 89 18.23 12.28 0.45
C THR A 89 16.71 12.18 0.29
N LEU A 90 16.17 12.43 -0.90
CA LEU A 90 14.74 12.33 -1.17
C LEU A 90 14.24 10.89 -1.06
N VAL A 91 14.98 9.92 -1.59
CA VAL A 91 14.63 8.49 -1.48
C VAL A 91 14.66 8.02 -0.03
N ILE A 92 15.71 8.39 0.72
CA ILE A 92 15.81 8.11 2.17
C ILE A 92 14.60 8.68 2.91
N LYS A 93 14.23 9.94 2.65
CA LYS A 93 13.07 10.60 3.28
C LYS A 93 11.77 9.91 2.92
N LYS A 94 11.56 9.61 1.64
CA LYS A 94 10.37 8.90 1.15
C LYS A 94 10.22 7.54 1.84
N MET A 95 11.27 6.72 1.83
CA MET A 95 11.24 5.39 2.45
C MET A 95 11.04 5.46 3.97
N SER A 96 11.62 6.46 4.64
CA SER A 96 11.39 6.67 6.08
C SER A 96 9.89 6.86 6.37
N LEU A 97 9.20 7.66 5.56
CA LEU A 97 7.76 7.85 5.69
C LEU A 97 6.98 6.56 5.39
N GLU A 98 7.35 5.82 4.35
CA GLU A 98 6.69 4.54 4.03
C GLU A 98 6.86 3.50 5.14
N ILE A 99 8.03 3.43 5.76
CA ILE A 99 8.29 2.59 6.94
C ILE A 99 7.41 3.03 8.13
N GLU A 100 7.33 4.33 8.42
CA GLU A 100 6.46 4.84 9.50
C GLU A 100 4.99 4.49 9.26
N MET A 101 4.50 4.64 8.03
CA MET A 101 3.14 4.23 7.66
C MET A 101 2.93 2.72 7.72
N ALA A 102 3.98 1.93 7.47
CA ALA A 102 3.92 0.48 7.60
C ALA A 102 3.65 0.06 9.06
N TYR A 103 4.31 0.70 10.02
CA TYR A 103 4.18 0.40 11.45
C TYR A 103 3.02 1.13 12.15
N SER A 104 2.22 1.91 11.42
CA SER A 104 1.01 2.54 11.97
C SER A 104 -0.08 1.50 12.24
N ASP A 105 -0.69 1.56 13.43
CA ASP A 105 -1.83 0.70 13.83
C ASP A 105 -3.10 0.94 12.99
N ALA A 106 -3.14 2.02 12.21
CA ALA A 106 -4.25 2.32 11.30
C ALA A 106 -3.86 1.90 9.88
N PRO A 107 -4.47 0.83 9.31
CA PRO A 107 -4.31 0.55 7.89
C PRO A 107 -4.83 1.73 7.08
N ASP A 108 -4.16 2.01 5.97
CA ASP A 108 -4.54 3.11 5.10
C ASP A 108 -5.96 2.89 4.54
N ILE A 109 -6.58 3.97 4.07
CA ILE A 109 -7.96 3.94 3.57
C ILE A 109 -8.09 2.93 2.42
N HIS A 110 -7.05 2.84 1.58
CA HIS A 110 -6.96 1.92 0.46
C HIS A 110 -7.10 0.44 0.92
N THR A 111 -6.28 0.02 1.88
CA THR A 111 -6.31 -1.34 2.46
C THR A 111 -7.67 -1.65 3.05
N LYS A 112 -8.28 -0.70 3.77
CA LYS A 112 -9.63 -0.89 4.34
C LYS A 112 -10.68 -1.09 3.25
N LEU A 113 -10.62 -0.31 2.17
CA LEU A 113 -11.56 -0.42 1.05
C LEU A 113 -11.42 -1.76 0.32
N VAL A 114 -10.19 -2.17 0.01
CA VAL A 114 -9.91 -3.46 -0.66
C VAL A 114 -10.41 -4.63 0.19
N ASN A 115 -10.12 -4.63 1.50
CA ASN A 115 -10.58 -5.71 2.39
C ASN A 115 -12.11 -5.76 2.49
N ARG A 116 -12.78 -4.61 2.56
CA ARG A 116 -14.25 -4.55 2.57
C ARG A 116 -14.85 -5.07 1.26
N ALA A 117 -14.24 -4.75 0.13
CA ALA A 117 -14.67 -5.27 -1.17
C ALA A 117 -14.47 -6.79 -1.28
N LYS A 118 -13.33 -7.32 -0.80
CA LYS A 118 -13.07 -8.77 -0.72
C LYS A 118 -14.09 -9.50 0.17
N ASP A 119 -14.45 -8.91 1.31
CA ASP A 119 -15.51 -9.44 2.17
C ASP A 119 -16.88 -9.49 1.44
N MET A 120 -17.19 -8.47 0.63
CA MET A 120 -18.43 -8.44 -0.15
C MET A 120 -18.43 -9.51 -1.26
N VAL A 121 -17.30 -9.71 -1.95
CA VAL A 121 -17.12 -10.83 -2.90
C VAL A 121 -17.43 -12.15 -2.23
N GLN A 122 -16.87 -12.40 -1.03
CA GLN A 122 -17.11 -13.64 -0.29
C GLN A 122 -18.59 -13.83 0.06
N ARG A 123 -19.30 -12.76 0.43
CA ARG A 123 -20.75 -12.80 0.67
C ARG A 123 -21.53 -13.14 -0.60
N GLY A 124 -21.14 -12.59 -1.75
CA GLY A 124 -21.73 -12.92 -3.05
C GLY A 124 -21.52 -14.39 -3.41
N GLU A 125 -20.31 -14.91 -3.24
CA GLU A 125 -20.01 -16.33 -3.47
C GLU A 125 -20.83 -17.27 -2.57
N ASN A 126 -20.95 -16.94 -1.28
CA ASN A 126 -21.77 -17.70 -0.34
C ASN A 126 -23.26 -17.67 -0.75
N THR A 127 -23.73 -16.53 -1.26
CA THR A 127 -25.11 -16.39 -1.78
C THR A 127 -25.33 -17.26 -3.01
N LEU A 128 -24.38 -17.32 -3.94
CA LEU A 128 -24.44 -18.19 -5.11
C LEU A 128 -24.47 -19.67 -4.74
N ALA A 129 -23.66 -20.07 -3.76
CA ALA A 129 -23.68 -21.43 -3.23
C ALA A 129 -25.06 -21.78 -2.63
N TYR A 130 -25.62 -20.90 -1.81
CA TYR A 130 -26.96 -21.06 -1.25
C TYR A 130 -28.05 -21.19 -2.34
N LEU A 131 -28.02 -20.33 -3.36
CA LEU A 131 -29.00 -20.39 -4.45
C LEU A 131 -28.89 -21.68 -5.26
N LYS A 132 -27.66 -22.16 -5.47
CA LYS A 132 -27.41 -23.47 -6.09
C LYS A 132 -28.03 -24.60 -5.29
N GLU A 133 -27.87 -24.60 -3.96
CA GLU A 133 -28.50 -25.59 -3.07
C GLU A 133 -30.03 -25.54 -3.09
N LYS A 134 -30.60 -24.35 -3.33
CA LYS A 134 -32.05 -24.15 -3.47
C LYS A 134 -32.59 -24.37 -4.89
N ASN A 135 -31.76 -24.79 -5.84
CA ASN A 135 -32.11 -24.90 -7.27
C ASN A 135 -32.60 -23.58 -7.89
N ARG A 136 -32.11 -22.44 -7.39
CA ARG A 136 -32.41 -21.06 -7.86
C ARG A 136 -31.24 -20.47 -8.64
N GLN A 137 -30.62 -21.25 -9.52
CA GLN A 137 -29.40 -20.84 -10.24
C GLN A 137 -29.62 -19.65 -11.18
N ASP A 138 -30.83 -19.55 -11.77
CA ASP A 138 -31.17 -18.43 -12.65
C ASP A 138 -31.22 -17.09 -11.89
N ASP A 139 -31.72 -17.08 -10.66
CA ASP A 139 -31.74 -15.91 -9.77
C ASP A 139 -30.31 -15.46 -9.40
N GLY A 140 -29.33 -16.39 -9.44
CA GLY A 140 -27.93 -16.12 -9.14
C GLY A 140 -27.13 -15.46 -10.25
N LYS A 141 -27.66 -15.32 -11.49
CA LYS A 141 -26.88 -14.79 -12.61
C LYS A 141 -26.43 -13.34 -12.40
N THR A 142 -27.29 -12.50 -11.83
CA THR A 142 -26.96 -11.09 -11.57
C THR A 142 -25.87 -11.00 -10.49
N VAL A 143 -26.03 -11.72 -9.38
CA VAL A 143 -25.03 -11.82 -8.30
C VAL A 143 -23.69 -12.34 -8.84
N GLN A 144 -23.71 -13.35 -9.71
CA GLN A 144 -22.48 -13.92 -10.30
C GLN A 144 -21.74 -12.91 -11.16
N LYS A 145 -22.45 -12.12 -11.96
CA LYS A 145 -21.85 -11.05 -12.76
C LYS A 145 -21.21 -10.02 -11.85
N ASP A 146 -21.93 -9.57 -10.84
CA ASP A 146 -21.48 -8.50 -9.94
C ASP A 146 -20.28 -8.93 -9.07
N VAL A 147 -20.25 -10.19 -8.64
CA VAL A 147 -19.06 -10.80 -8.01
C VAL A 147 -17.85 -10.75 -8.95
N ASN A 148 -18.02 -11.11 -10.22
CA ASN A 148 -16.93 -11.12 -11.19
C ASN A 148 -16.43 -9.71 -11.50
N ASP A 149 -17.35 -8.76 -11.70
CA ASP A 149 -17.04 -7.36 -11.93
C ASP A 149 -16.30 -6.75 -10.71
N LEU A 150 -16.73 -7.09 -9.49
CA LEU A 150 -16.07 -6.64 -8.25
C LEU A 150 -14.68 -7.27 -8.06
N LYS A 151 -14.48 -8.54 -8.41
CA LYS A 151 -13.14 -9.15 -8.41
C LYS A 151 -12.20 -8.45 -9.38
N ALA A 152 -12.66 -8.19 -10.60
CA ALA A 152 -11.85 -7.54 -11.63
C ALA A 152 -11.43 -6.11 -11.23
N ILE A 153 -12.31 -5.34 -10.59
CA ILE A 153 -11.94 -4.00 -10.11
C ILE A 153 -11.01 -4.06 -8.90
N ILE A 154 -11.16 -5.04 -7.99
CA ILE A 154 -10.22 -5.25 -6.88
C ILE A 154 -8.82 -5.51 -7.44
N ASP A 155 -8.70 -6.41 -8.43
CA ASP A 155 -7.41 -6.73 -9.05
C ASP A 155 -6.76 -5.48 -9.69
N GLN A 156 -7.55 -4.59 -10.29
CA GLN A 156 -7.07 -3.33 -10.87
C GLN A 156 -6.63 -2.32 -9.79
N VAL A 157 -7.45 -2.14 -8.75
CA VAL A 157 -7.13 -1.29 -7.58
C VAL A 157 -5.84 -1.75 -6.92
N GLU A 158 -5.68 -3.07 -6.76
CA GLU A 158 -4.47 -3.66 -6.20
C GLU A 158 -3.26 -3.58 -7.14
N GLN A 159 -3.36 -3.13 -8.39
CA GLN A 159 -2.22 -3.00 -9.31
C GLN A 159 -1.90 -1.55 -9.69
N GLU A 160 -2.78 -0.61 -9.38
CA GLU A 160 -2.63 0.80 -9.75
C GLU A 160 -1.79 1.56 -8.71
N ASP A 161 -0.81 2.30 -9.21
CA ASP A 161 0.09 3.13 -8.40
C ASP A 161 -0.10 4.63 -8.69
N ASP A 162 -0.78 4.99 -9.80
CA ASP A 162 -1.17 6.37 -10.11
C ASP A 162 -2.33 6.81 -9.20
N MET A 163 -2.10 7.83 -8.37
CA MET A 163 -3.08 8.31 -7.40
C MET A 163 -4.40 8.79 -8.01
N ILE A 164 -4.38 9.36 -9.22
CA ILE A 164 -5.59 9.89 -9.85
C ILE A 164 -6.43 8.72 -10.36
N LYS A 165 -5.80 7.78 -11.07
CA LYS A 165 -6.48 6.57 -11.54
C LYS A 165 -6.95 5.70 -10.39
N LEU A 166 -6.15 5.60 -9.33
CA LEU A 166 -6.50 4.83 -8.15
C LEU A 166 -7.79 5.33 -7.51
N ASN A 167 -7.94 6.65 -7.35
CA ASN A 167 -9.19 7.24 -6.82
C ASN A 167 -10.41 6.88 -7.68
N ASP A 168 -10.27 6.94 -9.00
CA ASP A 168 -11.37 6.58 -9.92
C ASP A 168 -11.73 5.09 -9.83
N LEU A 169 -10.73 4.21 -9.68
CA LEU A 169 -10.92 2.77 -9.50
C LEU A 169 -11.57 2.46 -8.14
N GLU A 170 -11.13 3.10 -7.07
CA GLU A 170 -11.71 2.96 -5.73
C GLU A 170 -13.18 3.39 -5.70
N LEU A 171 -13.53 4.49 -6.38
CA LEU A 171 -14.92 4.92 -6.53
C LEU A 171 -15.76 3.92 -7.32
N GLN A 172 -15.22 3.28 -8.35
CA GLN A 172 -15.90 2.22 -9.09
C GLN A 172 -16.10 0.97 -8.23
N MET A 173 -15.08 0.59 -7.45
CA MET A 173 -15.14 -0.53 -6.52
C MET A 173 -16.24 -0.33 -5.47
N ILE A 174 -16.37 0.87 -4.89
CA ILE A 174 -17.45 1.20 -3.95
C ILE A 174 -18.84 1.09 -4.60
N LYS A 175 -18.98 1.53 -5.86
CA LYS A 175 -20.26 1.42 -6.59
C LYS A 175 -20.63 -0.04 -6.85
N LEU A 176 -19.67 -0.87 -7.26
CA LEU A 176 -19.87 -2.31 -7.49
C LEU A 176 -20.18 -3.06 -6.19
N GLU A 177 -19.50 -2.72 -5.09
CA GLU A 177 -19.79 -3.26 -3.76
C GLU A 177 -21.24 -2.99 -3.34
N ASN A 178 -21.70 -1.74 -3.48
CA ASN A 178 -23.07 -1.36 -3.14
C ASN A 178 -24.09 -2.07 -4.03
N LYS A 179 -23.78 -2.23 -5.32
CA LYS A 179 -24.65 -2.92 -6.27
C LYS A 179 -24.78 -4.40 -5.91
N LEU A 180 -23.66 -5.09 -5.68
CA LEU A 180 -23.65 -6.49 -5.25
C LEU A 180 -24.42 -6.69 -3.94
N SER A 181 -24.28 -5.77 -2.98
CA SER A 181 -25.05 -5.82 -1.72
C SER A 181 -26.56 -5.76 -1.96
N ASN A 182 -27.02 -4.92 -2.88
CA ASN A 182 -28.44 -4.80 -3.23
C ASN A 182 -28.93 -6.07 -3.95
N ASP A 183 -28.18 -6.56 -4.93
CA ASP A 183 -28.54 -7.77 -5.68
C ASP A 183 -28.62 -9.00 -4.76
N ILE A 184 -27.70 -9.13 -3.79
CA ILE A 184 -27.76 -10.17 -2.75
C ILE A 184 -29.06 -10.03 -1.94
N PHE A 185 -29.40 -8.81 -1.51
CA PHE A 185 -30.60 -8.56 -0.72
C PHE A 185 -31.87 -8.94 -1.49
N GLU A 186 -32.00 -8.49 -2.74
CA GLU A 186 -33.16 -8.77 -3.61
C GLU A 186 -33.36 -10.27 -3.84
N VAL A 187 -32.27 -11.02 -4.04
CA VAL A 187 -32.36 -12.45 -4.35
C VAL A 187 -32.62 -13.30 -3.11
N ILE A 188 -32.11 -12.90 -1.94
CA ILE A 188 -32.36 -13.61 -0.67
C ILE A 188 -33.75 -13.30 -0.11
N SER A 189 -34.23 -12.06 -0.26
CA SER A 189 -35.51 -11.60 0.27
C SER A 189 -36.40 -11.01 -0.85
N PRO A 190 -36.84 -11.83 -1.82
CA PRO A 190 -37.74 -11.37 -2.88
C PRO A 190 -39.07 -10.94 -2.27
N HIS A 191 -39.58 -9.78 -2.71
CA HIS A 191 -40.92 -9.28 -2.37
C HIS A 191 -42.03 -10.16 -2.92
#